data_AF-A0AA43I833-F1
#
_entry.id   AF-A0AA43I833-F1
#
_cell.length_a   1.000
_cell.length_b   1.000
_cell.length_c   1.000
_cell.angle_alpha   90.00
_cell.angle_beta   90.00
_cell.angle_gamma   90.00
#
_symmetry.space_group_name_H-M   'P 1'
#
loop_
_entity.id
_entity.type
_entity.pdbx_description
1 polymer ?
#
loop_
_entity_poly.entity_id
_entity_poly.type
_entity_poly.pdbx_seq_one_letter_code
_entity_poly.pdbx_strand_id
1 'polypeptide(L)'
;MVYTSKQVVEKIDGLNSTRTLRRWTELAKVLCSIEFSYDYMNVGHKNTHIRYLAYTETDLQKFQFVVKHKAKLGLNEAIQQAFRNEQQLTLASLDERLVQLIEKINKILDFQSEKITLLEKQKISLSQENYRLTKRLEQVEQAIESKSELKHYWRERASP
;
A
#
# COMPACT_ATOMS: atom_id res chain seq x y z
N MET A 1 -19.87 12.92 23.02
CA MET A 1 -19.08 12.97 24.27
C MET A 1 -17.84 13.81 24.01
N VAL A 2 -17.41 14.62 24.97
CA VAL A 2 -16.22 15.49 24.87
C VAL A 2 -15.10 14.87 25.69
N TYR A 3 -13.87 14.94 25.18
CA TYR A 3 -12.68 14.39 25.79
C TYR A 3 -11.64 15.47 26.09
N THR A 4 -11.03 15.38 27.26
CA THR A 4 -9.84 16.16 27.63
C THR A 4 -8.59 15.61 26.95
N SER A 5 -7.52 16.40 26.84
CA SER A 5 -6.24 15.92 26.27
C SER A 5 -5.70 14.64 26.94
N LYS A 6 -5.92 14.46 28.25
CA LYS A 6 -5.50 13.24 28.96
C LYS A 6 -6.27 12.02 28.48
N GLN A 7 -7.61 12.13 28.41
CA GLN A 7 -8.47 11.05 27.93
C GLN A 7 -8.19 10.69 26.46
N VAL A 8 -7.84 11.66 25.62
CA VAL A 8 -7.45 11.40 24.23
C VAL A 8 -6.16 10.57 24.17
N VAL A 9 -5.14 10.93 24.94
CA VAL A 9 -3.86 10.22 25.02
C VAL A 9 -4.04 8.80 25.56
N GLU A 10 -4.93 8.60 26.52
CA GLU A 10 -5.25 7.27 27.07
C GLU A 10 -5.99 6.38 26.05
N LYS A 11 -6.79 6.97 25.16
CA LYS A 11 -7.60 6.24 24.18
C LYS A 11 -6.88 5.92 22.87
N ILE A 12 -5.89 6.72 22.49
CA ILE A 12 -5.17 6.58 21.22
C ILE A 12 -3.83 5.92 21.46
N ASP A 13 -3.75 4.63 21.17
CA ASP A 13 -2.50 3.89 21.25
C ASP A 13 -1.48 4.45 20.24
N GLY A 14 -0.26 4.75 20.70
CA GLY A 14 0.81 5.39 19.94
C GLY A 14 0.81 6.93 19.92
N LEU A 15 -0.05 7.58 20.72
CA LEU A 15 -0.01 9.02 21.01
C LEU A 15 0.66 9.27 22.38
N ASN A 16 1.99 9.34 22.40
CA ASN A 16 2.79 9.19 23.63
C ASN A 16 2.63 10.26 24.71
N SER A 17 2.03 11.43 24.42
CA SER A 17 1.88 12.49 25.43
C SER A 17 0.86 13.58 25.04
N THR A 18 0.36 14.30 26.04
CA THR A 18 -0.49 15.49 25.85
C THR A 18 0.25 16.62 25.12
N ARG A 19 1.58 16.69 25.24
CA ARG A 19 2.42 17.64 24.49
C ARG A 19 2.45 17.29 23.00
N THR A 20 2.55 16.01 22.67
CA THR A 20 2.46 15.51 21.29
C THR A 20 1.10 15.85 20.69
N LEU A 21 0.02 15.56 21.42
CA LEU A 21 -1.34 15.90 21.00
C LEU A 21 -1.49 17.41 20.76
N ARG A 22 -1.01 18.25 21.68
CA ARG A 22 -1.06 19.71 21.53
C ARG A 22 -0.32 20.17 20.27
N ARG A 23 0.87 19.64 20.01
CA ARG A 23 1.62 19.94 18.78
C ARG A 23 0.83 19.56 17.53
N TRP A 24 0.22 18.37 17.51
CA TRP A 24 -0.59 17.92 16.38
C TRP A 24 -1.87 18.74 16.21
N THR A 25 -2.47 19.16 17.32
CA THR A 25 -3.63 20.08 17.32
C THR A 25 -3.27 21.40 16.66
N GLU A 26 -2.13 22.00 17.03
CA GLU A 26 -1.65 23.24 16.40
C GLU A 26 -1.30 23.04 14.91
N LEU A 27 -0.69 21.90 14.56
CA LEU A 27 -0.45 21.57 13.15
C LEU A 27 -1.75 21.43 12.36
N ALA A 28 -2.78 20.80 12.92
CA ALA A 28 -4.08 20.69 12.26
C ALA A 28 -4.76 22.06 12.07
N LYS A 29 -4.64 22.97 13.06
CA LYS A 29 -5.10 24.36 12.93
C LYS A 29 -4.41 25.08 11.76
N VAL A 30 -3.08 24.98 11.68
CA VAL A 30 -2.28 25.68 10.67
C VAL A 30 -2.46 25.06 9.27
N LEU A 31 -2.43 23.73 9.16
CA LEU A 31 -2.42 23.04 7.87
C LEU A 31 -3.80 22.86 7.27
N CYS A 32 -4.86 22.83 8.09
CA CYS A 32 -6.22 22.49 7.66
C CYS A 32 -7.25 23.56 8.03
N SER A 33 -6.83 24.67 8.63
CA SER A 33 -7.72 25.75 9.09
C SER A 33 -8.87 25.25 9.98
N ILE A 34 -8.59 24.24 10.82
CA ILE A 34 -9.56 23.69 11.76
C ILE A 34 -9.53 24.47 13.06
N GLU A 35 -10.70 24.73 13.63
CA GLU A 35 -10.83 25.22 14.99
C GLU A 35 -11.27 24.10 15.93
N PHE A 36 -10.55 23.95 17.04
CA PHE A 36 -10.92 23.03 18.11
C PHE A 36 -11.70 23.79 19.17
N SER A 37 -12.80 23.20 19.63
CA SER A 37 -13.62 23.78 20.69
C SER A 37 -12.89 23.76 22.03
N TYR A 38 -13.28 24.69 22.89
CA TYR A 38 -12.84 24.73 24.27
C TYR A 38 -14.03 24.59 25.19
N ASP A 39 -13.80 24.00 26.35
CA ASP A 39 -14.78 23.85 27.40
C ASP A 39 -14.15 24.20 28.76
N TYR A 40 -14.96 24.26 29.81
CA TYR A 40 -14.57 24.72 31.14
C TYR A 40 -14.81 23.65 32.20
N MET A 41 -13.80 23.38 33.02
CA MET A 41 -13.94 22.51 34.19
C MET A 41 -13.75 23.31 35.48
N ASN A 42 -14.57 23.03 36.49
CA ASN A 42 -14.42 23.61 37.82
C ASN A 42 -13.32 22.87 38.58
N VAL A 43 -12.39 23.60 39.19
CA VAL A 43 -11.22 23.03 39.89
C VAL A 43 -11.28 23.18 41.41
N GLY A 44 -12.50 23.30 41.96
CA GLY A 44 -12.75 23.10 43.39
C GLY A 44 -12.76 24.36 44.24
N HIS A 45 -12.36 25.52 43.70
CA HIS A 45 -12.54 26.81 44.37
C HIS A 45 -13.70 27.59 43.74
N LYS A 46 -14.58 28.18 44.56
CA LYS A 46 -15.82 28.85 44.10
C LYS A 46 -15.50 29.78 42.91
N ASN A 47 -16.19 29.54 41.79
CA ASN A 47 -16.09 30.28 40.52
C ASN A 47 -14.72 30.21 39.78
N THR A 48 -13.84 29.29 40.14
CA THR A 48 -12.57 29.08 39.41
C THR A 48 -12.75 28.01 38.34
N HIS A 49 -12.81 28.45 37.08
CA HIS A 49 -12.93 27.59 35.91
C HIS A 49 -11.61 27.55 35.14
N ILE A 50 -11.17 26.34 34.77
CA ILE A 50 -10.05 26.15 33.86
C ILE A 50 -10.59 25.82 32.48
N ARG A 51 -10.14 26.59 31.48
CA ARG A 51 -10.40 26.34 30.07
C ARG A 51 -9.52 25.19 29.57
N TYR A 52 -10.10 24.23 28.87
CA TYR A 52 -9.39 23.10 28.28
C TYR A 52 -9.83 22.85 26.83
N LEU A 53 -8.98 22.20 26.04
CA LEU A 53 -9.33 21.77 24.67
C LEU A 53 -10.30 20.58 24.75
N ALA A 54 -11.45 20.76 24.13
CA ALA A 54 -12.55 19.82 24.09
C ALA A 54 -12.52 19.05 22.77
N TYR A 55 -12.06 17.80 22.81
CA TYR A 55 -11.97 16.94 21.64
C TYR A 55 -13.25 16.11 21.48
N THR A 56 -13.71 15.95 20.25
CA THR A 56 -14.86 15.12 19.90
C THR A 56 -14.42 13.72 19.51
N GLU A 57 -15.36 12.76 19.46
CA GLU A 57 -15.08 11.40 18.99
C GLU A 57 -14.48 11.38 17.57
N THR A 58 -14.91 12.31 16.70
CA THR A 58 -14.36 12.42 15.34
C THR A 58 -12.91 12.91 15.37
N ASP A 59 -12.54 13.81 16.28
CA ASP A 59 -11.14 14.22 16.47
C ASP A 59 -10.26 13.04 16.90
N LEU A 60 -10.76 12.16 17.78
CA LEU A 60 -10.04 10.97 18.19
C LEU A 60 -9.77 10.05 17.00
N GLN A 61 -10.78 9.79 16.17
CA GLN A 61 -10.64 8.97 14.97
C GLN A 61 -9.63 9.55 14.00
N LYS A 62 -9.65 10.88 13.80
CA LYS A 62 -8.67 11.59 12.96
C LYS A 62 -7.25 11.48 13.52
N PHE A 63 -7.05 11.69 14.82
CA PHE A 63 -5.73 11.51 15.42
C PHE A 63 -5.26 10.04 15.41
N GLN A 64 -6.18 9.08 15.53
CA GLN A 64 -5.88 7.66 15.39
C GLN A 64 -5.40 7.32 13.97
N PHE A 65 -6.02 7.93 12.94
CA PHE A 65 -5.54 7.86 11.56
C PHE A 65 -4.11 8.40 11.45
N VAL A 66 -3.83 9.57 12.03
CA VAL A 66 -2.48 10.16 12.02
C VAL A 66 -1.46 9.20 12.64
N VAL A 67 -1.75 8.56 13.77
CA VAL A 67 -0.83 7.59 14.38
C VAL A 67 -0.52 6.43 13.44
N LYS A 68 -1.55 5.85 12.80
CA LYS A 68 -1.40 4.70 11.90
C LYS A 68 -0.61 5.02 10.64
N HIS A 69 -0.74 6.25 10.12
CA HIS A 69 -0.23 6.59 8.79
C HIS A 69 1.00 7.52 8.80
N LYS A 70 1.35 8.18 9.91
CA LYS A 70 2.49 9.10 10.01
C LYS A 70 3.83 8.48 9.61
N ALA A 71 4.03 7.17 9.85
CA ALA A 71 5.26 6.47 9.49
C ALA A 71 5.41 6.29 7.97
N LYS A 72 4.30 6.19 7.23
CA LYS A 72 4.30 5.98 5.78
C LYS A 72 4.18 7.30 5.00
N LEU A 73 3.34 8.22 5.47
CA LEU A 73 3.04 9.49 4.79
C LEU A 73 3.87 10.67 5.29
N GLY A 74 4.52 10.53 6.44
CA GLY A 74 5.02 11.68 7.19
C GLY A 74 3.90 12.39 7.97
N LEU A 75 4.28 13.15 9.00
CA LEU A 75 3.34 13.72 9.95
C LEU A 75 2.39 14.76 9.31
N ASN A 76 2.93 15.70 8.54
CA ASN A 76 2.15 16.79 7.97
C ASN A 76 1.11 16.28 6.98
N GLU A 77 1.48 15.37 6.08
CA GLU A 77 0.55 14.76 5.13
C GLU A 77 -0.51 13.92 5.83
N ALA A 78 -0.14 13.15 6.85
CA ALA A 78 -1.09 12.37 7.64
C ALA A 78 -2.11 13.29 8.35
N ILE A 79 -1.67 14.41 8.92
CA ILE A 79 -2.56 15.43 9.51
C ILE A 79 -3.47 16.03 8.43
N GLN A 80 -2.90 16.46 7.30
CA GLN A 80 -3.68 17.05 6.20
C GLN A 80 -4.72 16.10 5.63
N GLN A 81 -4.45 14.80 5.57
CA GLN A 81 -5.42 13.80 5.12
C GLN A 81 -6.50 13.55 6.18
N ALA A 82 -6.12 13.39 7.46
CA ALA A 82 -7.06 13.12 8.54
C ALA A 82 -8.02 14.29 8.79
N PHE A 83 -7.49 15.50 8.74
CA PHE A 83 -8.20 16.74 9.03
C PHE A 83 -8.57 17.50 7.75
N ARG A 84 -8.54 16.83 6.59
CA ARG A 84 -8.99 17.43 5.34
C ARG A 84 -10.43 17.86 5.50
N ASN A 85 -10.71 19.14 5.29
CA ASN A 85 -12.04 19.65 5.43
C ASN A 85 -12.90 19.12 4.26
N GLU A 86 -13.79 18.15 4.52
CA GLU A 86 -14.69 17.60 3.50
C GLU A 86 -15.62 18.68 2.93
N GLN A 87 -15.83 19.77 3.65
CA GLN A 87 -16.58 20.95 3.18
C GLN A 87 -15.87 21.71 2.03
N GLN A 88 -14.58 21.45 1.79
CA GLN A 88 -13.84 21.96 0.62
C GLN A 88 -13.90 21.00 -0.58
N LEU A 89 -14.52 19.82 -0.45
CA LEU A 89 -14.75 18.92 -1.58
C LEU A 89 -15.99 19.42 -2.34
N THR A 90 -15.78 20.36 -3.24
CA THR A 90 -16.79 20.70 -4.25
C THR A 90 -16.99 19.50 -5.18
N LEU A 91 -18.17 19.37 -5.78
CA LEU A 91 -18.45 18.32 -6.78
C LEU A 91 -17.37 18.30 -7.88
N ALA A 92 -16.95 19.49 -8.33
CA ALA A 92 -15.87 19.66 -9.30
C ALA A 92 -14.53 19.08 -8.82
N SER A 93 -14.18 19.24 -7.54
CA SER A 93 -12.94 18.67 -6.98
C SER A 93 -12.99 17.13 -6.85
N LEU A 94 -14.19 16.56 -6.72
CA LEU A 94 -14.39 15.12 -6.71
C LEU A 94 -14.32 14.55 -8.13
N ASP A 95 -14.92 15.23 -9.11
CA ASP A 95 -14.83 14.87 -10.53
C ASP A 95 -13.38 14.88 -11.01
N GLU A 96 -12.62 15.94 -10.69
CA GLU A 96 -11.20 16.02 -11.04
C GLU A 96 -10.38 14.88 -10.40
N ARG A 97 -10.68 14.53 -9.15
CA ARG A 97 -10.06 13.38 -8.48
C ARG A 97 -10.43 12.05 -9.12
N LEU A 98 -11.68 11.88 -9.54
CA LEU A 98 -12.12 10.68 -10.26
C LEU A 98 -11.39 10.55 -11.60
N VAL A 99 -11.25 11.65 -12.35
CA VAL A 99 -10.48 11.68 -13.60
C VAL A 99 -9.02 11.27 -13.34
N GLN A 100 -8.36 11.86 -12.34
CA GLN A 100 -6.98 11.50 -11.98
C GLN A 100 -6.83 10.04 -11.56
N LEU A 101 -7.82 9.48 -10.86
CA LEU A 101 -7.81 8.06 -10.48
C LEU A 101 -7.99 7.16 -11.70
N ILE A 102 -8.91 7.50 -12.61
CA ILE A 102 -9.14 6.77 -13.87
C ILE A 102 -7.86 6.79 -14.71
N GLU A 103 -7.20 7.93 -14.85
CA GLU A 103 -5.93 8.04 -15.60
C GLU A 103 -4.82 7.17 -15.00
N LYS A 104 -4.71 7.12 -13.66
CA LYS A 104 -3.73 6.25 -12.98
C LYS A 104 -4.04 4.78 -13.22
N ILE A 105 -5.31 4.39 -13.15
CA ILE A 105 -5.74 3.01 -13.42
C ILE A 105 -5.43 2.64 -14.88
N ASN A 106 -5.73 3.51 -15.83
CA ASN A 106 -5.43 3.28 -17.25
C ASN A 106 -3.93 3.08 -17.48
N LYS A 107 -3.07 3.92 -16.89
CA LYS A 107 -1.60 3.74 -16.99
C LYS A 107 -1.12 2.39 -16.43
N ILE A 108 -1.74 1.92 -15.34
CA ILE A 108 -1.42 0.61 -14.76
C ILE A 108 -1.88 -0.50 -15.69
N LEU A 109 -3.08 -0.39 -16.25
CA LEU A 109 -3.63 -1.37 -17.20
C LEU A 109 -2.78 -1.46 -18.48
N ASP A 110 -2.37 -0.33 -19.04
CA ASP A 110 -1.52 -0.27 -20.22
C ASP A 110 -0.18 -0.96 -19.95
N PHE A 111 0.47 -0.62 -18.84
CA PHE A 111 1.73 -1.26 -18.44
C PHE A 111 1.59 -2.77 -18.22
N GLN A 112 0.49 -3.21 -17.60
CA GLN A 112 0.22 -4.64 -17.39
C GLN A 112 -0.05 -5.35 -18.71
N SER A 113 -0.80 -4.73 -19.63
CA SER A 113 -1.10 -5.25 -20.96
C SER A 113 0.17 -5.47 -21.79
N GLU A 114 1.08 -4.48 -21.78
CA GLU A 114 2.39 -4.60 -22.43
C GLU A 114 3.21 -5.76 -21.87
N LYS A 115 3.24 -5.89 -20.53
CA LYS A 115 3.96 -6.99 -19.86
C LYS A 115 3.38 -8.35 -20.19
N ILE A 116 2.05 -8.49 -20.23
CA ILE A 116 1.38 -9.73 -20.63
C ILE A 116 1.78 -10.10 -22.06
N THR A 117 1.68 -9.14 -22.99
CA THR A 117 2.04 -9.36 -24.40
C THR A 117 3.49 -9.81 -24.56
N LEU A 118 4.42 -9.23 -23.79
CA LEU A 118 5.82 -9.63 -23.80
C LEU A 118 6.01 -11.06 -23.29
N LEU A 119 5.37 -11.40 -22.17
CA LEU A 119 5.43 -12.75 -21.58
C LEU A 119 4.84 -13.81 -22.51
N GLU A 120 3.77 -13.50 -23.22
CA GLU A 120 3.18 -14.40 -24.23
C GLU A 120 4.15 -14.68 -25.38
N LYS A 121 4.82 -13.65 -25.90
CA LYS A 121 5.85 -13.82 -26.93
C LYS A 121 7.01 -14.69 -26.45
N GLN A 122 7.48 -14.46 -25.21
CA GLN A 122 8.54 -15.27 -24.61
C GLN A 122 8.12 -16.73 -24.44
N LYS A 123 6.88 -16.97 -23.97
CA LYS A 123 6.31 -18.32 -23.82
C LYS A 123 6.27 -19.07 -25.15
N ILE A 124 5.85 -18.40 -26.23
CA ILE A 124 5.81 -19.00 -27.57
C ILE A 124 7.23 -19.36 -28.04
N SER A 125 8.20 -18.45 -27.88
CA SER A 125 9.60 -18.69 -28.24
C SER A 125 10.19 -19.88 -27.50
N LEU A 126 10.02 -19.95 -26.18
CA LEU A 126 10.50 -21.05 -25.36
C LEU A 126 9.82 -22.38 -25.71
N SER A 127 8.54 -22.36 -26.05
CA SER A 127 7.83 -23.57 -26.52
C SER A 127 8.42 -24.11 -27.82
N GLN A 128 8.76 -23.22 -28.76
CA GLN A 128 9.38 -23.61 -30.04
C GLN A 128 10.80 -24.15 -29.84
N GLU A 129 11.57 -23.52 -28.95
CA GLU A 129 12.92 -23.96 -28.61
C GLU A 129 12.91 -25.33 -27.93
N ASN A 130 12.05 -25.51 -26.93
CA ASN A 130 11.85 -26.83 -26.29
C ASN A 130 11.50 -27.90 -27.30
N TYR A 131 10.55 -27.64 -28.21
CA TYR A 131 10.19 -28.60 -29.25
C TYR A 131 11.39 -28.99 -30.13
N ARG A 132 12.22 -28.02 -30.53
CA ARG A 132 13.44 -28.28 -31.31
C ARG A 132 14.46 -29.11 -30.52
N LEU A 133 14.65 -28.80 -29.23
CA LEU A 133 15.57 -29.52 -28.36
C LEU A 133 15.09 -30.96 -28.13
N THR A 134 13.81 -31.17 -27.88
CA THR A 134 13.21 -32.51 -27.75
C THR A 134 13.45 -33.35 -29.01
N LYS A 135 13.20 -32.80 -30.20
CA LYS A 135 13.50 -33.51 -31.45
C LYS A 135 14.97 -33.87 -31.62
N ARG A 136 15.89 -32.96 -31.24
CA ARG A 136 17.32 -33.24 -31.29
C ARG A 136 17.72 -34.33 -30.31
N LEU A 137 17.11 -34.35 -29.13
CA LEU A 137 17.29 -35.40 -28.13
C LEU A 137 16.86 -36.76 -28.68
N GLU A 138 15.65 -36.87 -29.23
CA GLU A 138 15.14 -38.10 -29.85
C GLU A 138 16.09 -38.62 -30.94
N GLN A 139 16.60 -37.73 -31.80
CA GLN A 139 17.56 -38.11 -32.84
C GLN A 139 18.88 -38.63 -32.27
N VAL A 140 19.38 -38.03 -31.19
CA VAL A 140 20.60 -38.47 -30.52
C VAL A 140 20.38 -39.81 -29.83
N GLU A 141 19.25 -40.01 -29.15
CA GLU A 141 18.87 -41.28 -28.51
C GLU A 141 18.80 -42.41 -29.55
N GLN A 142 18.13 -42.19 -30.69
CA GLN A 142 18.09 -43.16 -31.80
C GLN A 142 19.47 -43.48 -32.38
N ALA A 143 20.35 -42.48 -32.50
CA ALA A 143 21.71 -42.67 -32.98
C ALA A 143 22.58 -43.48 -32.01
N ILE A 144 22.37 -43.30 -30.70
CA ILE A 144 23.05 -44.08 -29.65
C ILE A 144 22.56 -45.53 -29.67
N GLU A 145 21.25 -45.74 -29.75
CA GLU A 145 20.63 -47.07 -29.74
C GLU A 145 21.07 -47.90 -30.96
N SER A 146 20.95 -47.34 -32.17
CA SER A 146 21.43 -47.99 -33.40
C SER A 146 22.93 -48.32 -33.37
N LYS A 147 23.76 -47.43 -32.81
CA LYS A 147 25.20 -47.70 -32.63
C LYS A 147 25.45 -48.83 -31.63
N SER A 148 24.64 -48.93 -30.58
CA SER A 148 24.73 -50.00 -29.58
C SER A 148 24.34 -51.35 -30.17
N GLU A 149 23.26 -51.40 -30.97
CA GLU A 149 22.79 -52.59 -31.69
C GLU A 149 23.84 -53.08 -32.69
N LEU A 150 24.41 -52.16 -33.50
CA LEU A 150 25.51 -52.48 -34.41
C LEU A 150 26.71 -53.07 -33.67
N LYS A 151 27.09 -52.48 -32.53
CA LYS A 151 28.20 -52.98 -31.71
C LYS A 151 27.90 -54.38 -31.15
N HIS A 152 26.65 -54.68 -30.79
CA HIS A 152 26.24 -56.00 -30.31
C HIS A 152 26.30 -57.04 -31.43
N TYR A 153 25.72 -56.71 -32.59
CA TYR A 153 25.72 -57.54 -33.79
C TYR A 153 27.14 -57.97 -34.22
N TRP A 154 28.10 -57.04 -34.22
CA TRP A 154 29.48 -57.36 -34.57
C TRP A 154 30.20 -58.20 -33.50
N ARG A 155 29.83 -58.11 -32.22
CA ARG A 155 30.41 -58.97 -31.17
C ARG A 155 29.92 -60.41 -31.24
N GLU A 156 28.64 -60.62 -31.54
CA GLU A 156 28.08 -61.97 -31.71
C GLU A 156 28.72 -62.72 -32.87
N ARG A 157 29.01 -62.04 -33.98
CA ARG A 157 29.70 -62.65 -35.12
C ARG A 157 31.20 -62.86 -34.94
N ALA A 158 31.82 -62.13 -34.02
CA ALA A 158 33.26 -62.23 -33.75
C ALA A 158 33.60 -63.23 -32.64
N SER A 159 32.60 -63.83 -31.98
CA SER A 159 32.82 -64.93 -31.04
C SER A 159 32.93 -66.26 -31.81
N PRO A 160 34.04 -67.02 -31.63
CA PRO A 160 34.29 -68.30 -32.32
C PRO A 160 33.26 -69.39 -32.02
#